data_AF-A0A351C415-F1
#
_entry.id   AF-A0A351C415-F1
#
_cell.length_a   1.000
_cell.length_b   1.000
_cell.length_c   1.000
_cell.angle_alpha   90.00
_cell.angle_beta   90.00
_cell.angle_gamma   90.00
#
_symmetry.space_group_name_H-M   'P 1'
#
loop_
_entity.id
_entity.type
_entity.pdbx_description
1 polymer ?
#
loop_
_entity_poly.entity_id
_entity_poly.type
_entity_poly.pdbx_seq_one_letter_code
_entity_poly.pdbx_strand_id
1 'polypeptide(L)'
;MSEDKTQKQVSTSILKKRWKKFKTLKRGYYSFIIILILYAVSFILPLFIGKDALIVHYNGDYFFPIFKFYSAESFGQDIQGEANYRLLKKQFKEEDSGNWVLLPVYPYSPNENLLSELEGNPPHTPSSEHWAGTDDRGRDVFARLAYGFNIGLSFALIVTLLTYIIGISIGAMLGFYGGKVDMFGLRIIEIWSTIPFFYLIIIISSILQPNFLLLTFILTLIGWISITYYMRGEFYREKARDYVSAAVSMGAKNKKIIFSHILPNSLTPVISFAPFAIVANIFSLVSLDFLGFGLPPPTPSWGQLMQQGVVNIEYWWLITTPLLAMFLTLLAIVFIGEAIREAFDPKVYSRMR
;
A
#
# COMPACT_ATOMS: atom_id res chain seq x y z
N MET A 1 58.15 1.05 -25.82
CA MET A 1 57.31 -0.13 -25.56
C MET A 1 56.20 0.31 -24.63
N SER A 2 55.01 0.46 -25.22
CA SER A 2 53.80 1.07 -24.68
C SER A 2 53.02 0.11 -23.78
N GLU A 3 52.45 0.61 -22.69
CA GLU A 3 51.11 0.22 -22.22
C GLU A 3 50.61 1.22 -21.17
N ASP A 4 50.27 2.43 -21.64
CA ASP A 4 49.43 3.35 -20.86
C ASP A 4 47.99 2.81 -20.93
N LYS A 5 47.61 2.01 -19.93
CA LYS A 5 46.25 1.50 -19.76
C LYS A 5 45.36 2.65 -19.30
N THR A 6 44.90 3.45 -20.26
CA THR A 6 43.74 4.31 -20.12
C THR A 6 42.52 3.41 -19.90
N GLN A 7 42.30 2.99 -18.65
CA GLN A 7 41.02 2.43 -18.23
C GLN A 7 39.96 3.50 -18.46
N LYS A 8 39.20 3.35 -19.55
CA LYS A 8 37.91 4.03 -19.74
C LYS A 8 37.07 3.75 -18.49
N GLN A 9 37.06 4.66 -17.54
CA GLN A 9 36.05 4.68 -16.48
C GLN A 9 34.71 4.87 -17.16
N VAL A 10 34.00 3.76 -17.40
CA VAL A 10 32.62 3.79 -17.87
C VAL A 10 31.83 4.59 -16.84
N SER A 11 31.38 5.79 -17.21
CA SER A 11 30.65 6.67 -16.31
C SER A 11 29.37 5.96 -15.89
N THR A 12 29.31 5.47 -14.65
CA THR A 12 28.13 4.78 -14.15
C THR A 12 26.98 5.79 -14.09
N SER A 13 25.81 5.44 -14.67
CA SER A 13 24.59 6.26 -14.60
C SER A 13 24.29 6.72 -13.16
N ILE A 14 23.79 7.95 -13.03
CA ILE A 14 23.43 8.57 -11.75
C ILE A 14 22.49 7.66 -10.96
N LEU A 15 21.52 7.02 -11.61
CA LEU A 15 20.59 6.07 -10.98
C LEU A 15 21.33 4.87 -10.38
N LYS A 16 22.35 4.34 -11.07
CA LYS A 16 23.17 3.23 -10.56
C LYS A 16 23.99 3.65 -9.33
N LYS A 17 24.49 4.89 -9.29
CA LYS A 17 25.16 5.44 -8.10
C LYS A 17 24.20 5.61 -6.93
N ARG A 18 23.01 6.18 -7.17
CA ARG A 18 21.95 6.34 -6.17
C ARG A 18 21.52 4.99 -5.59
N TRP A 19 21.32 3.98 -6.44
CA TRP A 19 20.98 2.62 -6.03
C TRP A 19 22.07 1.96 -5.18
N LYS A 20 23.35 2.12 -5.57
CA LYS A 20 24.48 1.65 -4.75
C LYS A 20 24.48 2.32 -3.38
N LYS A 21 24.27 3.65 -3.32
CA LYS A 21 24.17 4.39 -2.05
C LYS A 21 22.99 3.88 -1.21
N PHE A 22 21.81 3.69 -1.81
CA PHE A 22 20.64 3.14 -1.13
C PHE A 22 20.93 1.79 -0.45
N LYS A 23 21.63 0.88 -1.13
CA LYS A 23 22.04 -0.41 -0.53
C LYS A 23 22.97 -0.29 0.67
N THR A 24 23.72 0.79 0.80
CA THR A 24 24.57 1.03 1.99
C THR A 24 23.75 1.45 3.21
N LEU A 25 22.54 1.98 3.01
CA LEU A 25 21.63 2.43 4.05
C LEU A 25 20.82 1.24 4.59
N LYS A 26 21.46 0.44 5.45
CA LYS A 26 20.95 -0.87 5.91
C LYS A 26 19.50 -0.83 6.38
N ARG A 27 19.12 0.15 7.22
CA ARG A 27 17.75 0.27 7.76
C ARG A 27 16.71 0.37 6.65
N GLY A 28 16.83 1.37 5.77
CA GLY A 28 15.90 1.54 4.66
C GLY A 28 15.97 0.44 3.61
N TYR A 29 17.14 -0.15 3.36
CA TYR A 29 17.28 -1.26 2.42
C TYR A 29 16.57 -2.53 2.91
N TYR A 30 16.72 -2.91 4.18
CA TYR A 30 16.01 -4.05 4.73
C TYR A 30 14.51 -3.80 4.86
N SER A 31 14.09 -2.59 5.28
CA SER A 31 12.67 -2.22 5.27
C SER A 31 12.07 -2.30 3.87
N PHE A 32 12.80 -1.88 2.83
CA PHE A 32 12.37 -2.02 1.44
C PHE A 32 12.18 -3.48 1.03
N ILE A 33 13.14 -4.35 1.36
CA ILE A 33 13.01 -5.79 1.05
C ILE A 33 11.83 -6.40 1.80
N ILE A 34 11.66 -6.10 3.09
CA ILE A 34 10.58 -6.65 3.91
C ILE A 34 9.22 -6.24 3.34
N ILE A 35 9.00 -4.94 3.11
CA ILE A 35 7.74 -4.45 2.55
C ILE A 35 7.49 -5.01 1.16
N LEU A 36 8.52 -5.10 0.31
CA LEU A 36 8.39 -5.65 -1.04
C LEU A 36 7.98 -7.14 -1.00
N ILE A 37 8.61 -7.94 -0.13
CA ILE A 37 8.29 -9.36 0.02
C ILE A 37 6.88 -9.52 0.60
N LEU A 38 6.56 -8.82 1.70
CA LEU A 38 5.23 -8.89 2.30
C LEU A 38 4.16 -8.47 1.31
N TYR A 39 4.39 -7.42 0.53
CA TYR A 39 3.45 -6.97 -0.49
C TYR A 39 3.30 -7.97 -1.63
N ALA A 40 4.39 -8.57 -2.11
CA ALA A 40 4.33 -9.61 -3.15
C ALA A 40 3.58 -10.86 -2.65
N VAL A 41 3.88 -11.32 -1.42
CA VAL A 41 3.18 -12.45 -0.78
C VAL A 41 1.70 -12.10 -0.56
N SER A 42 1.38 -10.83 -0.31
CA SER A 42 0.00 -10.42 -0.04
C SER A 42 -0.97 -10.66 -1.22
N PHE A 43 -0.48 -10.78 -2.46
CA PHE A 43 -1.30 -11.11 -3.64
C PHE A 43 -1.64 -12.60 -3.75
N ILE A 44 -0.91 -13.45 -3.02
CA ILE A 44 -1.08 -14.90 -3.02
C ILE A 44 -1.45 -15.39 -1.61
N LEU A 45 -2.06 -14.54 -0.79
CA LEU A 45 -2.53 -14.89 0.55
C LEU A 45 -3.41 -16.14 0.59
N PRO A 46 -4.34 -16.40 -0.35
CA PRO A 46 -5.14 -17.62 -0.28
C PRO A 46 -4.32 -18.93 -0.19
N LEU A 47 -3.06 -18.95 -0.63
CA LEU A 47 -2.16 -20.11 -0.47
C LEU A 47 -1.63 -20.29 0.96
N PHE A 48 -1.57 -19.22 1.75
CA PHE A 48 -0.96 -19.20 3.08
C PHE A 48 -1.97 -18.96 4.19
N ILE A 49 -2.95 -18.07 3.95
CA ILE A 49 -3.97 -17.60 4.88
C ILE A 49 -5.32 -17.68 4.16
N GLY A 50 -6.10 -18.71 4.44
CA GLY A 50 -7.38 -18.93 3.78
C GLY A 50 -8.10 -20.16 4.31
N LYS A 51 -9.42 -20.21 4.12
CA LYS A 51 -10.25 -21.34 4.58
C LYS A 51 -10.20 -22.56 3.65
N ASP A 52 -9.87 -22.34 2.38
CA ASP A 52 -9.91 -23.38 1.35
C ASP A 52 -8.68 -24.28 1.45
N ALA A 53 -8.86 -25.59 1.30
CA ALA A 53 -7.73 -26.51 1.23
C ALA A 53 -6.92 -26.31 -0.07
N LEU A 54 -5.61 -26.51 0.04
CA LEU A 54 -4.72 -26.53 -1.12
C LEU A 54 -4.98 -27.79 -1.96
N ILE A 55 -5.04 -28.94 -1.28
CA ILE A 55 -5.25 -30.26 -1.89
C ILE A 55 -6.07 -31.10 -0.93
N VAL A 56 -7.04 -31.84 -1.48
CA VAL A 56 -7.77 -32.90 -0.78
C VAL A 56 -7.57 -34.19 -1.55
N HIS A 57 -7.11 -35.24 -0.87
CA HIS A 57 -7.11 -36.60 -1.38
C HIS A 57 -8.27 -37.35 -0.74
N TYR A 58 -9.24 -37.75 -1.56
CA TYR A 58 -10.45 -38.41 -1.10
C TYR A 58 -10.83 -39.55 -2.04
N ASN A 59 -10.92 -40.77 -1.51
CA ASN A 59 -11.30 -42.00 -2.23
C ASN A 59 -10.47 -42.28 -3.51
N GLY A 60 -9.18 -41.92 -3.50
CA GLY A 60 -8.25 -42.12 -4.61
C GLY A 60 -8.16 -40.98 -5.62
N ASP A 61 -9.02 -39.96 -5.50
CA ASP A 61 -9.02 -38.78 -6.37
C ASP A 61 -8.42 -37.55 -5.67
N TYR A 62 -7.83 -36.67 -6.48
CA TYR A 62 -7.26 -35.40 -6.03
C TYR A 62 -8.18 -34.24 -6.38
N PHE A 63 -8.49 -33.41 -5.38
CA PHE A 63 -9.29 -32.20 -5.51
C PHE A 63 -8.46 -30.98 -5.13
N PHE A 64 -8.69 -29.84 -5.81
CA PHE A 64 -7.96 -28.59 -5.60
C PHE A 64 -8.93 -27.44 -5.24
N PRO A 65 -9.44 -27.39 -4.00
CA PRO A 65 -10.45 -26.42 -3.57
C PRO A 65 -10.09 -24.95 -3.77
N ILE A 66 -8.81 -24.63 -3.67
CA ILE A 66 -8.32 -23.25 -3.89
C ILE A 66 -8.69 -22.68 -5.27
N PHE A 67 -8.90 -23.51 -6.28
CA PHE A 67 -9.25 -23.07 -7.63
C PHE A 67 -10.71 -23.35 -8.01
N LYS A 68 -11.39 -24.22 -7.26
CA LYS A 68 -12.72 -24.70 -7.63
C LYS A 68 -13.57 -24.93 -6.39
N PHE A 69 -14.80 -24.45 -6.45
CA PHE A 69 -15.81 -24.73 -5.45
C PHE A 69 -16.16 -26.23 -5.40
N TYR A 70 -16.20 -26.80 -4.20
CA TYR A 70 -16.70 -28.14 -3.93
C TYR A 70 -17.73 -28.10 -2.79
N SER A 71 -18.84 -28.80 -2.98
CA SER A 71 -19.89 -28.89 -1.95
C SER A 71 -19.46 -29.79 -0.80
N ALA A 72 -19.99 -29.54 0.40
CA ALA A 72 -19.72 -30.36 1.58
C ALA A 72 -20.14 -31.83 1.37
N GLU A 73 -21.25 -32.06 0.67
CA GLU A 73 -21.74 -33.39 0.29
C GLU A 73 -20.73 -34.21 -0.53
N SER A 74 -19.89 -33.55 -1.33
CA SER A 74 -18.86 -34.21 -2.15
C SER A 74 -17.82 -34.96 -1.31
N PHE A 75 -17.66 -34.56 -0.04
CA PHE A 75 -16.73 -35.16 0.90
C PHE A 75 -17.43 -35.83 2.10
N GLY A 76 -18.74 -36.11 1.97
CA GLY A 76 -19.50 -36.79 3.02
C GLY A 76 -19.85 -35.91 4.24
N GLN A 77 -19.82 -34.58 4.11
CA GLN A 77 -20.22 -33.68 5.18
C GLN A 77 -21.71 -33.31 5.08
N ASP A 78 -22.43 -33.39 6.20
CA ASP A 78 -23.84 -32.98 6.32
C ASP A 78 -23.96 -31.48 6.61
N ILE A 79 -23.38 -30.65 5.75
CA ILE A 79 -23.39 -29.19 5.86
C ILE A 79 -23.91 -28.62 4.54
N GLN A 80 -24.82 -27.65 4.62
CA GLN A 80 -25.27 -26.96 3.41
C GLN A 80 -24.20 -25.99 2.90
N GLY A 81 -23.82 -26.13 1.63
CA GLY A 81 -22.92 -25.22 0.93
C GLY A 81 -21.51 -25.76 0.76
N GLU A 82 -20.53 -24.89 1.02
CA GLU A 82 -19.11 -25.20 0.82
C GLU A 82 -18.58 -26.18 1.87
N ALA A 83 -17.69 -27.08 1.46
CA ALA A 83 -17.05 -28.02 2.38
C ALA A 83 -16.20 -27.29 3.44
N ASN A 84 -16.33 -27.72 4.71
CA ASN A 84 -15.45 -27.25 5.77
C ASN A 84 -14.22 -28.16 5.85
N TYR A 85 -13.13 -27.71 5.22
CA TYR A 85 -11.89 -28.48 5.13
C TYR A 85 -11.17 -28.66 6.47
N ARG A 86 -11.39 -27.78 7.46
CA ARG A 86 -10.84 -27.93 8.82
C ARG A 86 -11.50 -29.12 9.53
N LEU A 87 -12.83 -29.21 9.43
CA LEU A 87 -13.59 -30.36 9.94
C LEU A 87 -13.23 -31.63 9.18
N LEU A 88 -13.09 -31.55 7.85
CA LEU A 88 -12.73 -32.70 7.02
C LEU A 88 -11.37 -33.29 7.41
N LYS A 89 -10.39 -32.42 7.72
CA LYS A 89 -9.08 -32.86 8.22
C LYS A 89 -9.16 -33.59 9.56
N LYS A 90 -10.08 -33.19 10.45
CA LYS A 90 -10.33 -33.90 11.71
C LYS A 90 -10.99 -35.26 11.44
N GLN A 91 -12.02 -35.30 10.60
CA GLN A 91 -12.73 -36.52 10.20
C GLN A 91 -11.79 -37.57 9.59
N PHE A 92 -10.98 -37.19 8.59
CA PHE A 92 -10.04 -38.13 7.95
C PHE A 92 -8.95 -38.66 8.89
N LYS A 93 -8.60 -37.89 9.92
CA LYS A 93 -7.66 -38.35 10.94
C LYS A 93 -8.28 -39.41 11.87
N GLU A 94 -9.60 -39.39 12.05
CA GLU A 94 -10.34 -40.35 12.88
C GLU A 94 -10.70 -41.61 12.09
N GLU A 95 -11.00 -41.50 10.80
CA GLU A 95 -11.44 -42.61 9.94
C GLU A 95 -10.32 -43.57 9.46
N ASP A 96 -9.04 -43.17 9.54
CA ASP A 96 -7.86 -43.93 9.07
C ASP A 96 -8.00 -44.52 7.65
N SER A 97 -8.76 -43.83 6.79
CA SER A 97 -9.18 -44.29 5.45
C SER A 97 -8.15 -44.00 4.33
N GLY A 98 -6.97 -43.49 4.68
CA GLY A 98 -5.95 -43.04 3.72
C GLY A 98 -6.28 -41.68 3.04
N ASN A 99 -7.40 -41.07 3.40
CA ASN A 99 -7.80 -39.74 2.96
C ASN A 99 -7.00 -38.67 3.74
N TRP A 100 -6.69 -37.55 3.09
CA TRP A 100 -5.97 -36.46 3.75
C TRP A 100 -6.26 -35.10 3.12
N VAL A 101 -6.10 -34.06 3.92
CA VAL A 101 -6.29 -32.67 3.52
C VAL A 101 -5.03 -31.86 3.82
N LEU A 102 -4.53 -31.17 2.80
CA LEU A 102 -3.48 -30.17 2.95
C LEU A 102 -4.12 -28.78 3.03
N LEU A 103 -4.10 -28.21 4.23
CA LEU A 103 -4.57 -26.85 4.49
C LEU A 103 -3.46 -25.82 4.30
N PRO A 104 -3.81 -24.53 4.07
CA PRO A 104 -2.88 -23.41 4.19
C PRO A 104 -2.23 -23.36 5.58
N VAL A 105 -1.13 -22.61 5.68
CA VAL A 105 -0.39 -22.43 6.95
C VAL A 105 -1.31 -21.87 8.05
N TYR A 106 -2.19 -20.94 7.69
CA TYR A 106 -3.19 -20.36 8.56
C TYR A 106 -4.58 -20.57 7.96
N PRO A 107 -5.33 -21.60 8.39
CA PRO A 107 -6.51 -22.07 7.67
C PRO A 107 -7.76 -21.24 7.98
N TYR A 108 -7.68 -19.90 8.00
CA TYR A 108 -8.79 -19.01 8.33
C TYR A 108 -8.94 -17.89 7.30
N SER A 109 -10.17 -17.61 6.87
CA SER A 109 -10.48 -16.54 5.92
C SER A 109 -10.93 -15.26 6.63
N PRO A 110 -10.59 -14.06 6.13
CA PRO A 110 -10.91 -12.80 6.81
C PRO A 110 -12.43 -12.48 6.88
N ASN A 111 -13.24 -13.15 6.05
CA ASN A 111 -14.68 -12.94 5.95
C ASN A 111 -15.50 -14.13 6.50
N GLU A 112 -14.82 -15.16 6.97
CA GLU A 112 -15.45 -16.36 7.51
C GLU A 112 -15.97 -16.11 8.93
N ASN A 113 -17.17 -16.61 9.21
CA ASN A 113 -17.78 -16.54 10.53
C ASN A 113 -17.51 -17.85 11.29
N LEU A 114 -16.88 -17.75 12.45
CA LEU A 114 -16.43 -18.89 13.26
C LEU A 114 -17.35 -19.18 14.46
N LEU A 115 -18.56 -18.61 14.51
CA LEU A 115 -19.53 -18.80 15.59
C LEU A 115 -19.93 -20.27 15.81
N SER A 116 -19.86 -21.10 14.77
CA SER A 116 -20.16 -22.54 14.89
C SER A 116 -18.98 -23.37 15.40
N GLU A 117 -17.76 -22.84 15.36
CA GLU A 117 -16.53 -23.55 15.75
C GLU A 117 -16.01 -23.10 17.12
N LEU A 118 -16.42 -21.93 17.59
CA LEU A 118 -15.97 -21.34 18.85
C LEU A 118 -17.12 -21.29 19.86
N GLU A 119 -16.86 -21.75 21.07
CA GLU A 119 -17.80 -21.67 22.17
C GLU A 119 -17.82 -20.25 22.79
N GLY A 120 -19.02 -19.73 23.00
CA GLY A 120 -19.24 -18.41 23.61
C GLY A 120 -19.63 -17.33 22.62
N ASN A 121 -19.78 -16.10 23.13
CA ASN A 121 -20.09 -14.94 22.31
C ASN A 121 -18.78 -14.25 21.89
N PRO A 122 -18.62 -13.88 20.60
CA PRO A 122 -17.48 -13.10 20.16
C PRO A 122 -17.51 -11.70 20.79
N PRO A 123 -16.36 -11.01 20.85
CA PRO A 123 -15.04 -11.39 20.35
C PRO A 123 -14.27 -12.34 21.28
N HIS A 124 -13.54 -13.31 20.71
CA HIS A 124 -12.70 -14.25 21.45
C HIS A 124 -11.26 -13.75 21.58
N THR A 125 -10.66 -13.96 22.76
CA THR A 125 -9.25 -13.58 23.05
C THR A 125 -8.25 -14.32 22.14
N PRO A 126 -7.05 -13.77 21.92
CA PRO A 126 -5.99 -14.45 21.16
C PRO A 126 -5.68 -15.84 21.69
N SER A 127 -5.56 -16.82 20.79
CA SER A 127 -5.29 -18.22 21.09
C SER A 127 -4.25 -18.80 20.13
N SER A 128 -3.84 -20.05 20.36
CA SER A 128 -2.92 -20.76 19.45
C SER A 128 -3.51 -20.99 18.06
N GLU A 129 -4.84 -21.06 17.97
CA GLU A 129 -5.59 -21.19 16.72
C GLU A 129 -5.86 -19.82 16.09
N HIS A 130 -6.26 -18.84 16.91
CA HIS A 130 -6.55 -17.47 16.49
C HIS A 130 -5.50 -16.50 17.00
N TRP A 131 -4.41 -16.31 16.26
CA TRP A 131 -3.20 -15.62 16.76
C TRP A 131 -3.44 -14.18 17.24
N ALA A 132 -4.44 -13.50 16.69
CA ALA A 132 -4.84 -12.16 17.09
C ALA A 132 -6.27 -12.11 17.65
N GLY A 133 -6.87 -13.26 17.97
CA GLY A 133 -8.26 -13.38 18.41
C GLY A 133 -9.27 -13.21 17.28
N THR A 134 -10.53 -13.04 17.65
CA THR A 134 -11.62 -12.75 16.69
C THR A 134 -12.17 -11.34 16.89
N ASP A 135 -12.89 -10.86 15.88
CA ASP A 135 -13.68 -9.64 15.95
C ASP A 135 -15.08 -9.88 16.54
N ASP A 136 -15.88 -8.81 16.65
CA ASP A 136 -17.26 -8.79 17.17
C ASP A 136 -18.26 -9.67 16.41
N ARG A 137 -17.87 -10.20 15.25
CA ARG A 137 -18.68 -11.10 14.41
C ARG A 137 -18.09 -12.50 14.34
N GLY A 138 -17.08 -12.80 15.16
CA GLY A 138 -16.40 -14.09 15.14
C GLY A 138 -15.53 -14.31 13.91
N ARG A 139 -15.04 -13.24 13.26
CA ARG A 139 -14.09 -13.35 12.14
C ARG A 139 -12.66 -13.25 12.65
N ASP A 140 -11.75 -13.98 12.02
CA ASP A 140 -10.35 -14.02 12.46
C ASP A 140 -9.62 -12.67 12.24
N VAL A 141 -9.05 -12.11 13.31
CA VAL A 141 -8.40 -10.79 13.27
C VAL A 141 -7.07 -10.85 12.50
N PHE A 142 -6.29 -11.92 12.64
CA PHE A 142 -4.98 -12.04 12.00
C PHE A 142 -5.12 -12.14 10.48
N ALA A 143 -6.06 -12.95 9.99
CA ALA A 143 -6.42 -13.03 8.58
C ALA A 143 -6.86 -11.65 8.07
N ARG A 144 -7.71 -10.93 8.82
CA ARG A 144 -8.12 -9.58 8.44
C ARG A 144 -6.97 -8.57 8.41
N LEU A 145 -5.98 -8.68 9.30
CA LEU A 145 -4.79 -7.83 9.27
C LEU A 145 -3.97 -8.06 8.01
N ALA A 146 -3.75 -9.31 7.62
CA ALA A 146 -2.97 -9.67 6.43
C ALA A 146 -3.64 -9.20 5.13
N TYR A 147 -4.95 -9.43 4.99
CA TYR A 147 -5.71 -8.95 3.83
C TYR A 147 -5.86 -7.42 3.85
N GLY A 148 -6.04 -6.82 5.02
CA GLY A 148 -6.07 -5.37 5.21
C GLY A 148 -4.75 -4.68 4.81
N PHE A 149 -3.60 -5.34 5.04
CA PHE A 149 -2.29 -4.86 4.57
C PHE A 149 -2.25 -4.75 3.04
N ASN A 150 -2.72 -5.78 2.31
CA ASN A 150 -2.79 -5.78 0.85
C ASN A 150 -3.64 -4.62 0.32
N ILE A 151 -4.85 -4.49 0.87
CA ILE A 151 -5.83 -3.48 0.45
C ILE A 151 -5.29 -2.08 0.75
N GLY A 152 -4.82 -1.84 1.97
CA GLY A 152 -4.34 -0.54 2.42
C GLY A 152 -3.09 -0.08 1.68
N LEU A 153 -2.11 -0.97 1.47
CA LEU A 153 -0.90 -0.63 0.74
C LEU A 153 -1.18 -0.41 -0.76
N SER A 154 -2.02 -1.24 -1.39
CA SER A 154 -2.43 -1.06 -2.78
C SER A 154 -3.17 0.27 -2.99
N PHE A 155 -4.11 0.59 -2.10
CA PHE A 155 -4.82 1.86 -2.11
C PHE A 155 -3.86 3.04 -2.03
N ALA A 156 -2.94 3.04 -1.06
CA ALA A 156 -2.00 4.12 -0.87
C ALA A 156 -1.03 4.31 -2.05
N LEU A 157 -0.57 3.21 -2.66
CA LEU A 157 0.27 3.26 -3.85
C LEU A 157 -0.48 3.86 -5.06
N ILE A 158 -1.71 3.41 -5.31
CA ILE A 158 -2.53 3.91 -6.43
C ILE A 158 -2.85 5.40 -6.24
N VAL A 159 -3.33 5.80 -5.06
CA VAL A 159 -3.64 7.20 -4.76
C VAL A 159 -2.40 8.06 -4.91
N THR A 160 -1.26 7.63 -4.35
CA THR A 160 0.01 8.39 -4.47
C THR A 160 0.41 8.55 -5.94
N LEU A 161 0.33 7.49 -6.73
CA LEU A 161 0.69 7.52 -8.14
C LEU A 161 -0.17 8.51 -8.93
N LEU A 162 -1.50 8.40 -8.82
CA LEU A 162 -2.42 9.28 -9.55
C LEU A 162 -2.27 10.74 -9.12
N THR A 163 -2.17 10.96 -7.81
CA THR A 163 -1.93 12.27 -7.21
C THR A 163 -0.66 12.92 -7.73
N TYR A 164 0.42 12.14 -7.82
CA TYR A 164 1.71 12.63 -8.29
C TYR A 164 1.68 12.92 -9.79
N ILE A 165 1.02 12.09 -10.61
CA ILE A 165 0.87 12.36 -12.05
C ILE A 165 0.17 13.72 -12.25
N ILE A 166 -0.94 13.95 -11.56
CA ILE A 166 -1.72 15.19 -11.68
C ILE A 166 -0.89 16.38 -11.18
N GLY A 167 -0.38 16.30 -9.95
CA GLY A 167 0.28 17.45 -9.34
C GLY A 167 1.65 17.78 -9.95
N ILE A 168 2.41 16.78 -10.42
CA ILE A 168 3.65 17.02 -11.19
C ILE A 168 3.30 17.72 -12.50
N SER A 169 2.26 17.29 -13.20
CA SER A 169 1.85 17.88 -14.47
C SER A 169 1.41 19.33 -14.30
N ILE A 170 0.54 19.61 -13.33
CA ILE A 170 0.05 20.97 -13.04
C ILE A 170 1.20 21.84 -12.54
N GLY A 171 1.98 21.38 -11.56
CA GLY A 171 3.11 22.12 -10.99
C GLY A 171 4.17 22.46 -12.04
N ALA A 172 4.48 21.52 -12.94
CA ALA A 172 5.38 21.76 -14.07
C ALA A 172 4.86 22.87 -14.99
N MET A 173 3.56 22.87 -15.32
CA MET A 173 2.97 23.92 -16.16
C MET A 173 3.01 25.28 -15.47
N LEU A 174 2.62 25.37 -14.19
CA LEU A 174 2.63 26.62 -13.43
C LEU A 174 4.05 27.17 -13.30
N GLY A 175 5.02 26.33 -12.91
CA GLY A 175 6.41 26.73 -12.72
C GLY A 175 7.14 27.08 -14.01
N PHE A 176 6.86 26.36 -15.11
CA PHE A 176 7.54 26.61 -16.39
C PHE A 176 7.04 27.89 -17.06
N TYR A 177 5.73 28.07 -17.20
CA TYR A 177 5.17 29.21 -17.93
C TYR A 177 5.16 30.48 -17.09
N GLY A 178 4.88 30.37 -15.79
CA GLY A 178 4.81 31.52 -14.89
C GLY A 178 3.74 32.55 -15.28
N GLY A 179 3.86 33.75 -14.71
CA GLY A 179 3.03 34.91 -15.07
C GLY A 179 1.53 34.63 -14.88
N LYS A 180 0.73 34.85 -15.95
CA LYS A 180 -0.73 34.67 -15.91
C LYS A 180 -1.17 33.22 -15.68
N VAL A 181 -0.44 32.25 -16.25
CA VAL A 181 -0.74 30.81 -16.09
C VAL A 181 -0.63 30.42 -14.62
N ASP A 182 0.47 30.84 -14.00
CA ASP A 182 0.72 30.62 -12.59
C ASP A 182 -0.31 31.33 -11.70
N MET A 183 -0.53 32.62 -11.96
CA MET A 183 -1.46 33.44 -11.16
C MET A 183 -2.89 32.87 -11.20
N PHE A 184 -3.40 32.46 -12.36
CA PHE A 184 -4.74 31.87 -12.49
C PHE A 184 -4.80 30.45 -11.88
N GLY A 185 -3.78 29.63 -12.14
CA GLY A 185 -3.72 28.27 -11.59
C GLY A 185 -3.69 28.25 -10.06
N LEU A 186 -2.94 29.17 -9.44
CA LEU A 186 -2.92 29.33 -7.98
C LEU A 186 -4.29 29.70 -7.43
N ARG A 187 -5.07 30.57 -8.10
CA ARG A 187 -6.44 30.90 -7.65
C ARG A 187 -7.36 29.69 -7.66
N ILE A 188 -7.27 28.84 -8.70
CA ILE A 188 -8.03 27.59 -8.74
C ILE A 188 -7.63 26.69 -7.57
N ILE A 189 -6.33 26.52 -7.34
CA ILE A 189 -5.82 25.66 -6.26
C ILE A 189 -6.27 26.19 -4.89
N GLU A 190 -6.19 27.50 -4.65
CA GLU A 190 -6.62 28.13 -3.40
C GLU A 190 -8.11 27.90 -3.12
N ILE A 191 -8.97 28.13 -4.12
CA ILE A 191 -10.42 27.86 -4.03
C ILE A 191 -10.66 26.37 -3.76
N TRP A 192 -9.99 25.49 -4.51
CA TRP A 192 -10.13 24.04 -4.36
C TRP A 192 -9.68 23.53 -3.00
N SER A 193 -8.58 24.07 -2.47
CA SER A 193 -8.02 23.72 -1.16
C SER A 193 -8.88 24.16 0.02
N THR A 194 -9.85 25.04 -0.22
CA THR A 194 -10.79 25.50 0.81
C THR A 194 -11.84 24.43 1.15
N ILE A 195 -12.03 23.42 0.27
CA ILE A 195 -12.96 22.32 0.51
C ILE A 195 -12.47 21.45 1.67
N PRO A 196 -13.22 21.37 2.79
CA PRO A 196 -12.79 20.57 3.93
C PRO A 196 -12.88 19.07 3.63
N PHE A 197 -11.75 18.36 3.71
CA PHE A 197 -11.62 16.94 3.34
C PHE A 197 -12.66 16.04 4.03
N PHE A 198 -12.75 16.08 5.36
CA PHE A 198 -13.68 15.22 6.10
C PHE A 198 -15.14 15.53 5.80
N TYR A 199 -15.50 16.80 5.62
CA TYR A 199 -16.88 17.17 5.29
C TYR A 199 -17.28 16.66 3.91
N LEU A 200 -16.38 16.72 2.91
CA LEU A 200 -16.66 16.15 1.60
C LEU A 200 -16.93 14.65 1.72
N ILE A 201 -16.09 13.92 2.47
CA ILE A 201 -16.28 12.48 2.67
C ILE A 201 -17.61 12.18 3.36
N ILE A 202 -17.99 12.94 4.40
CA ILE A 202 -19.28 12.78 5.09
C ILE A 202 -20.45 12.99 4.11
N ILE A 203 -20.43 14.07 3.33
CA ILE A 203 -21.50 14.39 2.36
C ILE A 203 -21.59 13.32 1.28
N ILE A 204 -20.47 12.83 0.75
CA ILE A 204 -20.49 11.77 -0.25
C ILE A 204 -21.01 10.47 0.35
N SER A 205 -20.55 10.10 1.56
CA SER A 205 -20.94 8.85 2.23
C SER A 205 -22.43 8.80 2.61
N SER A 206 -23.09 9.96 2.77
CA SER A 206 -24.52 10.02 3.06
C SER A 206 -25.40 9.80 1.82
N ILE A 207 -24.84 9.95 0.62
CA ILE A 207 -25.55 9.80 -0.66
C ILE A 207 -25.14 8.50 -1.37
N LEU A 208 -23.86 8.15 -1.31
CA LEU A 208 -23.25 7.02 -2.00
C LEU A 208 -22.51 6.14 -0.98
N GLN A 209 -22.67 4.82 -1.11
CA GLN A 209 -21.87 3.88 -0.33
C GLN A 209 -20.39 3.97 -0.78
N PRO A 210 -19.44 4.27 0.12
CA PRO A 210 -18.03 4.31 -0.23
C PRO A 210 -17.58 2.96 -0.78
N ASN A 211 -16.66 3.00 -1.74
CA ASN A 211 -15.97 1.82 -2.24
C ASN A 211 -14.53 2.20 -2.61
N PHE A 212 -13.72 1.18 -2.93
CA PHE A 212 -12.30 1.37 -3.23
C PHE A 212 -12.04 2.42 -4.32
N LEU A 213 -12.80 2.37 -5.42
CA LEU A 213 -12.63 3.29 -6.54
C LEU A 213 -13.06 4.71 -6.20
N LEU A 214 -14.21 4.86 -5.52
CA LEU A 214 -14.75 6.16 -5.14
C LEU A 214 -13.80 6.89 -4.17
N LEU A 215 -13.31 6.18 -3.14
CA LEU A 215 -12.34 6.74 -2.21
C LEU A 215 -11.02 7.09 -2.92
N THR A 216 -10.54 6.21 -3.81
CA THR A 216 -9.33 6.48 -4.61
C THR A 216 -9.49 7.76 -5.43
N PHE A 217 -10.64 7.93 -6.08
CA PHE A 217 -10.95 9.10 -6.89
C PHE A 217 -10.99 10.38 -6.05
N ILE A 218 -11.71 10.39 -4.93
CA ILE A 218 -11.84 11.57 -4.06
C ILE A 218 -10.48 11.96 -3.47
N LEU A 219 -9.72 11.00 -2.96
CA LEU A 219 -8.39 11.30 -2.41
C LEU A 219 -7.42 11.79 -3.47
N THR A 220 -7.48 11.23 -4.69
CA THR A 220 -6.69 11.71 -5.83
C THR A 220 -7.06 13.14 -6.20
N LEU A 221 -8.35 13.47 -6.19
CA LEU A 221 -8.90 14.77 -6.58
C LEU A 221 -8.54 15.91 -5.62
N ILE A 222 -8.17 15.59 -4.38
CA ILE A 222 -7.74 16.57 -3.37
C ILE A 222 -6.22 16.52 -3.13
N GLY A 223 -5.62 15.33 -3.17
CA GLY A 223 -4.23 15.11 -2.71
C GLY A 223 -3.14 15.77 -3.56
N TRP A 224 -3.45 16.21 -4.77
CA TRP A 224 -2.45 16.68 -5.76
C TRP A 224 -1.91 18.09 -5.48
N ILE A 225 -2.56 18.81 -4.56
CA ILE A 225 -2.24 20.21 -4.24
C ILE A 225 -0.83 20.36 -3.67
N SER A 226 -0.47 19.56 -2.65
CA SER A 226 0.82 19.68 -1.96
C SER A 226 2.01 19.46 -2.90
N ILE A 227 1.93 18.43 -3.74
CA ILE A 227 3.01 18.12 -4.69
C ILE A 227 3.07 19.11 -5.85
N THR A 228 1.95 19.74 -6.22
CA THR A 228 1.90 20.83 -7.20
C THR A 228 2.75 22.02 -6.75
N TYR A 229 2.58 22.49 -5.51
CA TYR A 229 3.36 23.61 -4.99
C TYR A 229 4.86 23.32 -5.00
N TYR A 230 5.21 22.10 -4.60
CA TYR A 230 6.59 21.66 -4.59
C TYR A 230 7.18 21.62 -6.01
N MET A 231 6.50 20.95 -6.95
CA MET A 231 6.97 20.83 -8.33
C MET A 231 7.04 22.20 -9.03
N ARG A 232 6.08 23.09 -8.75
CA ARG A 232 6.11 24.48 -9.23
C ARG A 232 7.39 25.18 -8.79
N GLY A 233 7.72 25.13 -7.50
CA GLY A 233 8.95 25.74 -6.96
C GLY A 233 10.22 25.16 -7.58
N GLU A 234 10.28 23.84 -7.75
CA GLU A 234 11.38 23.15 -8.42
C GLU A 234 11.54 23.61 -9.87
N PHE A 235 10.45 23.72 -10.63
CA PHE A 235 10.47 24.19 -12.01
C PHE A 235 10.91 25.65 -12.11
N TYR A 236 10.46 26.51 -11.21
CA TYR A 236 10.91 27.90 -11.13
C TYR A 236 12.44 27.98 -10.94
N ARG A 237 12.97 27.18 -10.01
CA ARG A 237 14.40 27.16 -9.71
C ARG A 237 15.23 26.58 -10.85
N GLU A 238 14.81 25.46 -11.43
CA GLU A 238 15.55 24.79 -12.50
C GLU A 238 15.51 25.60 -13.80
N LYS A 239 14.39 26.29 -14.11
CA LYS A 239 14.27 27.18 -15.26
C LYS A 239 15.32 28.31 -15.24
N ALA A 240 15.75 28.75 -14.06
CA ALA A 240 16.73 29.82 -13.88
C ALA A 240 18.20 29.36 -14.03
N ARG A 241 18.46 28.07 -14.31
CA ARG A 241 19.82 27.54 -14.43
C ARG A 241 20.41 27.74 -15.83
N ASP A 242 21.73 27.93 -15.89
CA ASP A 242 22.47 28.22 -17.13
C ASP A 242 22.28 27.17 -18.23
N TYR A 243 22.15 25.88 -17.87
CA TYR A 243 21.92 24.82 -18.85
C TYR A 243 20.58 24.96 -19.57
N VAL A 244 19.57 25.54 -18.93
CA VAL A 244 18.27 25.85 -19.54
C VAL A 244 18.41 27.04 -20.47
N SER A 245 19.08 28.11 -20.03
CA SER A 245 19.38 29.28 -20.87
C SER A 245 20.14 28.89 -22.13
N ALA A 246 21.16 28.03 -22.01
CA ALA A 246 21.90 27.50 -23.15
C ALA A 246 21.02 26.68 -24.10
N ALA A 247 20.12 25.85 -23.58
CA ALA A 247 19.17 25.10 -24.40
C ALA A 247 18.20 26.01 -25.17
N VAL A 248 17.73 27.10 -24.54
CA VAL A 248 16.91 28.13 -25.20
C VAL A 248 17.70 28.84 -26.29
N SER A 249 18.94 29.25 -26.04
CA SER A 249 19.82 29.90 -27.03
C SER A 249 20.12 28.99 -28.24
N MET A 250 20.13 27.67 -28.06
CA MET A 250 20.25 26.68 -29.13
C MET A 250 18.92 26.43 -29.89
N GLY A 251 17.84 27.14 -29.58
CA GLY A 251 16.55 27.00 -30.26
C GLY A 251 15.73 25.78 -29.83
N ALA A 252 15.98 25.22 -28.65
CA ALA A 252 15.20 24.07 -28.17
C ALA A 252 13.73 24.46 -27.93
N LYS A 253 12.80 23.63 -28.43
CA LYS A 253 11.35 23.81 -28.19
C LYS A 253 11.02 23.64 -26.70
N ASN A 254 10.04 24.39 -26.19
CA ASN A 254 9.57 24.31 -24.79
C ASN A 254 9.29 22.88 -24.31
N LYS A 255 8.64 22.04 -25.13
CA LYS A 255 8.38 20.62 -24.77
C LYS A 255 9.69 19.86 -24.48
N LYS A 256 10.72 20.08 -25.30
CA LYS A 256 12.04 19.45 -25.09
C LYS A 256 12.70 19.99 -23.83
N ILE A 257 12.62 21.29 -23.57
CA ILE A 257 13.13 21.91 -22.33
C ILE A 257 12.45 21.31 -21.10
N ILE A 258 11.12 21.22 -21.10
CA ILE A 258 10.34 20.66 -19.99
C ILE A 258 10.71 19.20 -19.74
N PHE A 259 10.56 18.32 -20.73
CA PHE A 259 10.63 16.87 -20.52
C PHE A 259 12.06 16.32 -20.51
N SER A 260 13.00 16.95 -21.21
CA SER A 260 14.37 16.44 -21.34
C SER A 260 15.38 17.16 -20.45
N HIS A 261 15.09 18.39 -20.01
CA HIS A 261 16.05 19.18 -19.22
C HIS A 261 15.56 19.47 -17.81
N ILE A 262 14.35 20.03 -17.64
CA ILE A 262 13.88 20.47 -16.31
C ILE A 262 13.29 19.31 -15.51
N LEU A 263 12.29 18.61 -16.04
CA LEU A 263 11.54 17.58 -15.33
C LEU A 263 12.45 16.48 -14.73
N PRO A 264 13.42 15.90 -15.45
CA PRO A 264 14.27 14.85 -14.88
C PRO A 264 15.10 15.33 -13.67
N ASN A 265 15.50 16.60 -13.65
CA ASN A 265 16.24 17.19 -12.55
C ASN A 265 15.31 17.52 -11.37
N SER A 266 14.12 18.06 -11.63
CA SER A 266 13.09 18.38 -10.63
C SER A 266 12.43 17.15 -9.99
N LEU A 267 12.52 15.96 -10.59
CA LEU A 267 11.99 14.72 -10.01
C LEU A 267 12.81 14.21 -8.82
N THR A 268 14.08 14.60 -8.70
CA THR A 268 14.99 14.07 -7.66
C THR A 268 14.42 14.28 -6.25
N PRO A 269 13.96 15.47 -5.86
CA PRO A 269 13.39 15.66 -4.53
C PRO A 269 11.96 15.13 -4.41
N VAL A 270 11.17 15.12 -5.49
CA VAL A 270 9.82 14.54 -5.50
C VAL A 270 9.82 13.04 -5.18
N ILE A 271 10.76 12.30 -5.77
CA ILE A 271 10.95 10.88 -5.46
C ILE A 271 11.30 10.68 -3.97
N SER A 272 11.99 11.65 -3.36
CA SER A 272 12.36 11.61 -1.94
C SER A 272 11.16 11.80 -1.00
N PHE A 273 10.09 12.47 -1.44
CA PHE A 273 8.88 12.67 -0.66
C PHE A 273 7.81 11.58 -0.86
N ALA A 274 7.90 10.81 -1.95
CA ALA A 274 6.90 9.79 -2.30
C ALA A 274 6.58 8.80 -1.15
N PRO A 275 7.55 8.27 -0.39
CA PRO A 275 7.25 7.34 0.70
C PRO A 275 6.42 7.97 1.84
N PHE A 276 6.60 9.26 2.12
CA PHE A 276 5.80 9.97 3.12
C PHE A 276 4.37 10.20 2.64
N ALA A 277 4.17 10.40 1.34
CA ALA A 277 2.83 10.46 0.76
C ALA A 277 2.11 9.11 0.85
N ILE A 278 2.82 7.99 0.65
CA ILE A 278 2.26 6.65 0.86
C ILE A 278 1.83 6.48 2.34
N VAL A 279 2.68 6.87 3.30
CA VAL A 279 2.35 6.85 4.73
C VAL A 279 1.09 7.65 5.03
N ALA A 280 1.00 8.88 4.51
CA ALA A 280 -0.16 9.74 4.67
C ALA A 280 -1.42 9.08 4.10
N ASN A 281 -1.35 8.47 2.91
CA ASN A 281 -2.49 7.82 2.28
C ASN A 281 -2.95 6.54 3.00
N ILE A 282 -2.03 5.73 3.54
CA ILE A 282 -2.39 4.60 4.43
C ILE A 282 -3.11 5.14 5.66
N PHE A 283 -2.55 6.16 6.31
CA PHE A 283 -3.15 6.78 7.49
C PHE A 283 -4.54 7.34 7.21
N SER A 284 -4.72 8.00 6.06
CA SER A 284 -6.01 8.52 5.61
C SER A 284 -7.04 7.41 5.44
N LEU A 285 -6.71 6.31 4.75
CA LEU A 285 -7.64 5.20 4.59
C LEU A 285 -8.04 4.59 5.94
N VAL A 286 -7.06 4.31 6.80
CA VAL A 286 -7.31 3.75 8.13
C VAL A 286 -8.16 4.69 8.98
N SER A 287 -7.94 6.01 8.89
CA SER A 287 -8.75 7.00 9.59
C SER A 287 -10.19 7.03 9.08
N LEU A 288 -10.39 6.94 7.76
CA LEU A 288 -11.73 6.88 7.18
C LEU A 288 -12.47 5.61 7.59
N ASP A 289 -11.78 4.46 7.55
CA ASP A 289 -12.34 3.19 8.01
C ASP A 289 -12.73 3.24 9.49
N PHE A 290 -11.88 3.84 10.33
CA PHE A 290 -12.13 4.04 11.76
C PHE A 290 -13.36 4.94 12.02
N LEU A 291 -13.54 5.99 11.20
CA LEU A 291 -14.68 6.89 11.30
C LEU A 291 -15.97 6.34 10.69
N GLY A 292 -15.92 5.17 10.03
CA GLY A 292 -17.08 4.56 9.37
C GLY A 292 -17.37 5.09 7.96
N PHE A 293 -16.48 5.91 7.40
CA PHE A 293 -16.60 6.46 6.04
C PHE A 293 -15.66 5.79 5.03
N GLY A 294 -14.93 4.77 5.46
CA GLY A 294 -13.98 4.02 4.65
C GLY A 294 -14.62 2.87 3.89
N LEU A 295 -13.87 1.79 3.67
CA LEU A 295 -14.34 0.65 2.87
C LEU A 295 -15.50 -0.08 3.58
N PRO A 296 -16.53 -0.50 2.83
CA PRO A 296 -17.71 -1.09 3.42
C PRO A 296 -17.43 -2.53 3.90
N PRO A 297 -18.08 -2.99 4.99
CA PRO A 297 -18.05 -4.39 5.39
C PRO A 297 -18.55 -5.30 4.24
N PRO A 298 -17.98 -6.52 4.07
CA PRO A 298 -17.06 -7.21 4.97
C PRO A 298 -15.57 -6.92 4.72
N THR A 299 -15.23 -5.91 3.92
CA THR A 299 -13.83 -5.63 3.52
C THR A 299 -12.87 -5.59 4.72
N PRO A 300 -11.77 -6.35 4.71
CA PRO A 300 -10.79 -6.33 5.79
C PRO A 300 -10.14 -4.95 5.95
N SER A 301 -10.21 -4.40 7.15
CA SER A 301 -9.71 -3.06 7.45
C SER A 301 -9.10 -2.99 8.85
N TRP A 302 -7.95 -2.33 8.96
CA TRP A 302 -7.31 -2.01 10.25
C TRP A 302 -8.10 -0.96 11.03
N GLY A 303 -8.68 0.04 10.35
CA GLY A 303 -9.44 1.10 10.99
C GLY A 303 -10.73 0.58 11.61
N GLN A 304 -11.43 -0.32 10.91
CA GLN A 304 -12.63 -0.97 11.44
C GLN A 304 -12.34 -1.78 12.70
N LEU A 305 -11.23 -2.54 12.73
CA LEU A 305 -10.83 -3.32 13.92
C LEU A 305 -10.60 -2.40 15.13
N MET A 306 -9.87 -1.29 14.92
CA MET A 306 -9.66 -0.30 15.97
C MET A 306 -10.96 0.35 16.45
N GLN A 307 -11.90 0.63 15.54
CA GLN A 307 -13.21 1.18 15.89
C GLN A 307 -13.97 0.26 16.85
N GLN A 308 -13.95 -1.05 16.58
CA GLN A 308 -14.61 -2.04 17.42
C GLN A 308 -13.98 -2.12 18.82
N GLY A 309 -12.64 -2.07 18.89
CA GLY A 309 -11.91 -2.05 20.15
C GLY A 309 -12.15 -0.78 20.97
N VAL A 310 -12.32 0.39 20.34
CA VAL A 310 -12.64 1.64 21.06
C VAL A 310 -14.04 1.62 21.66
N VAL A 311 -15.00 0.97 21.00
CA VAL A 311 -16.36 0.80 21.53
C VAL A 311 -16.36 -0.11 22.77
N ASN A 312 -15.48 -1.13 22.79
CA ASN A 312 -15.37 -2.09 23.90
C ASN A 312 -13.89 -2.33 24.26
N ILE A 313 -13.36 -1.50 25.16
CA ILE A 313 -11.93 -1.47 25.52
C ILE A 313 -11.43 -2.79 26.16
N GLU A 314 -12.34 -3.61 26.68
CA GLU A 314 -12.02 -4.96 27.19
C GLU A 314 -11.39 -5.85 26.10
N TYR A 315 -11.74 -5.64 24.83
CA TYR A 315 -11.20 -6.36 23.68
C TYR A 315 -9.90 -5.70 23.17
N TRP A 316 -8.90 -5.61 24.05
CA TRP A 316 -7.64 -4.89 23.85
C TRP A 316 -6.88 -5.32 22.57
N TRP A 317 -7.02 -6.58 22.12
CA TRP A 317 -6.38 -7.07 20.91
C TRP A 317 -6.90 -6.37 19.65
N LEU A 318 -8.17 -5.94 19.63
CA LEU A 318 -8.77 -5.22 18.50
C LEU A 318 -8.20 -3.81 18.32
N ILE A 319 -7.58 -3.24 19.36
CA ILE A 319 -6.86 -1.96 19.27
C ILE A 319 -5.38 -2.21 19.00
N THR A 320 -4.74 -2.99 19.86
CA THR A 320 -3.28 -3.13 19.89
C THR A 320 -2.72 -3.84 18.66
N THR A 321 -3.40 -4.86 18.14
CA THR A 321 -2.90 -5.65 17.00
C THR A 321 -2.92 -4.86 15.68
N PRO A 322 -4.03 -4.20 15.25
CA PRO A 322 -3.99 -3.34 14.07
C PRO A 322 -3.09 -2.12 14.27
N LEU A 323 -3.01 -1.55 15.46
CA LEU A 323 -2.13 -0.40 15.73
C LEU A 323 -0.65 -0.79 15.59
N LEU A 324 -0.25 -1.96 16.09
CA LEU A 324 1.11 -2.47 15.93
C LEU A 324 1.42 -2.78 14.46
N ALA A 325 0.50 -3.44 13.75
CA ALA A 325 0.66 -3.73 12.32
C ALA A 325 0.82 -2.45 11.49
N MET A 326 -0.01 -1.45 11.78
CA MET A 326 0.07 -0.12 11.18
C MET A 326 1.40 0.56 11.52
N PHE A 327 1.77 0.61 12.80
CA PHE A 327 3.04 1.20 13.24
C PHE A 327 4.25 0.60 12.52
N LEU A 328 4.36 -0.74 12.50
CA LEU A 328 5.49 -1.43 11.85
C LEU A 328 5.53 -1.17 10.34
N THR A 329 4.37 -1.14 9.69
CA THR A 329 4.25 -0.85 8.26
C THR A 329 4.67 0.57 7.95
N LEU A 330 4.13 1.56 8.68
CA LEU A 330 4.45 2.97 8.46
C LEU A 330 5.92 3.25 8.79
N LEU A 331 6.45 2.70 9.89
CA LEU A 331 7.85 2.83 10.26
C LEU A 331 8.78 2.29 9.16
N ALA A 332 8.48 1.11 8.61
CA ALA A 332 9.25 0.55 7.51
C ALA A 332 9.22 1.47 6.28
N ILE A 333 8.06 2.02 5.92
CA ILE A 333 7.94 2.94 4.78
C ILE A 333 8.69 4.26 5.05
N VAL A 334 8.68 4.77 6.28
CA VAL A 334 9.47 5.95 6.67
C VAL A 334 10.96 5.69 6.52
N PHE A 335 11.47 4.55 6.99
CA PHE A 335 12.89 4.19 6.80
C PHE A 335 13.27 4.05 5.31
N ILE A 336 12.37 3.55 4.47
CA ILE A 336 12.56 3.56 3.02
C ILE A 336 12.67 5.00 2.51
N GLY A 337 11.78 5.89 2.96
CA GLY A 337 11.78 7.32 2.63
C GLY A 337 13.06 8.04 2.98
N GLU A 338 13.53 7.89 4.21
CA GLU A 338 14.80 8.46 4.65
C GLU A 338 15.97 7.95 3.80
N ALA A 339 16.00 6.64 3.51
CA ALA A 339 17.08 6.07 2.71
C ALA A 339 17.02 6.52 1.24
N ILE A 340 15.83 6.69 0.65
CA ILE A 340 15.68 7.26 -0.69
C ILE A 340 16.15 8.71 -0.68
N ARG A 341 15.69 9.53 0.28
CA ARG A 341 16.09 10.93 0.39
C ARG A 341 17.60 11.08 0.51
N GLU A 342 18.22 10.31 1.39
CA GLU A 342 19.67 10.31 1.57
C GLU A 342 20.38 9.81 0.30
N ALA A 343 19.91 8.75 -0.34
CA ALA A 343 20.50 8.26 -1.60
C ALA A 343 20.44 9.29 -2.74
N PHE A 344 19.44 10.19 -2.71
CA PHE A 344 19.22 11.23 -3.71
C PHE A 344 19.87 12.58 -3.33
N ASP A 345 20.38 12.75 -2.10
CA ASP A 345 21.08 13.97 -1.67
C ASP A 345 22.39 14.19 -2.49
N PRO A 346 22.50 15.29 -3.25
CA PRO A 346 23.67 15.60 -4.06
C PRO A 346 24.91 16.03 -3.25
N LYS A 347 24.76 16.44 -1.97
CA LYS A 347 25.87 16.98 -1.16
C LYS A 347 27.00 16.00 -0.90
N VAL A 348 26.75 14.69 -0.95
CA VAL A 348 27.77 13.66 -0.74
C VAL A 348 28.85 13.66 -1.85
N TYR A 349 28.58 14.26 -3.01
CA TYR A 349 29.56 14.38 -4.10
C TYR A 349 30.15 15.78 -4.24
N SER A 350 29.72 16.75 -3.43
CA SER A 350 30.25 18.10 -3.40
C SER A 350 31.57 18.12 -2.63
N ARG A 351 32.69 17.90 -3.33
CA ARG A 351 34.05 18.16 -2.82
C ARG A 351 34.34 19.67 -2.77
N MET A 352 33.52 20.43 -2.04
CA MET A 352 33.89 21.75 -1.57
C MET A 352 34.04 21.68 -0.05
N ARG A 353 35.22 21.21 0.36
CA ARG A 353 35.82 21.46 1.67
C ARG A 353 37.28 21.79 1.44
#